data_AF-I3SIX2-F1
#
_entry.id   AF-I3SIX2-F1
#
_cell.length_a   1.000
_cell.length_b   1.000
_cell.length_c   1.000
_cell.angle_alpha   90.00
_cell.angle_beta   90.00
_cell.angle_gamma   90.00
#
_symmetry.space_group_name_H-M   'P 1'
#
loop_
_entity.id
_entity.type
_entity.pdbx_description
1 polymer ?
#
loop_
_entity_poly.entity_id
_entity_poly.type
_entity_poly.pdbx_seq_one_letter_code
_entity_poly.pdbx_strand_id
1 'polypeptide(L)'
;MEIAKEKLLQTSGAVVAAADGGADPKSCYMQKFRLYETRSNFYMIGRDKSRTFWRVLKINRLEPSELNITEDSTVYSEVECCDLVRRIHEETSQQGA
;
A
#
# COMPACT_ATOMS: atom_id res chain seq x y z
N MET A 1 4.19 -13.78 18.67
CA MET A 1 4.02 -12.95 17.45
C MET A 1 3.54 -13.87 16.36
N GLU A 2 2.24 -14.05 16.27
CA GLU A 2 1.63 -15.00 15.36
C GLU A 2 1.39 -14.30 14.03
N ILE A 3 2.12 -14.74 13.00
CA ILE A 3 1.94 -14.24 11.64
C ILE A 3 0.66 -14.87 11.13
N ALA A 4 -0.42 -14.10 11.11
CA ALA A 4 -1.71 -14.50 10.58
C ALA A 4 -1.56 -15.01 9.13
N LYS A 5 -1.57 -16.33 8.97
CA LYS A 5 -1.83 -17.01 7.70
C LYS A 5 -3.34 -17.17 7.58
N GLU A 6 -4.03 -16.18 7.03
CA GLU A 6 -5.45 -16.31 6.71
C GLU A 6 -5.71 -16.28 5.20
N LYS A 7 -6.06 -17.49 4.72
CA LYS A 7 -7.00 -17.85 3.64
C LYS A 7 -7.03 -16.97 2.39
N LEU A 8 -6.36 -17.48 1.35
CA LEU A 8 -6.76 -17.30 -0.04
C LEU A 8 -8.09 -18.03 -0.28
N LEU A 9 -9.19 -17.28 -0.46
CA LEU A 9 -10.39 -17.77 -1.13
C LEU A 9 -10.60 -16.94 -2.39
N GLN A 10 -10.26 -17.53 -3.53
CA GLN A 10 -10.55 -17.00 -4.86
C GLN A 10 -12.03 -17.16 -5.15
N THR A 11 -12.71 -16.05 -5.46
CA THR A 11 -13.98 -16.07 -6.18
C THR A 11 -13.84 -15.25 -7.44
N SER A 12 -13.97 -15.92 -8.58
CA SER A 12 -13.93 -15.38 -9.94
C SER A 12 -15.08 -14.41 -10.22
N GLY A 13 -14.81 -13.40 -11.04
CA GLY A 13 -15.84 -12.55 -11.66
C GLY A 13 -15.27 -11.23 -12.17
N ALA A 14 -15.07 -11.13 -13.48
CA ALA A 14 -14.60 -9.93 -14.18
C ALA A 14 -15.65 -8.80 -14.13
N VAL A 15 -15.19 -7.54 -14.20
CA VAL A 15 -15.68 -6.54 -15.17
C VAL A 15 -14.73 -5.35 -15.24
N VAL A 16 -14.41 -4.97 -16.48
CA VAL A 16 -13.80 -3.70 -16.86
C VAL A 16 -14.76 -2.55 -16.56
N ALA A 17 -14.25 -1.43 -16.08
CA ALA A 17 -14.96 -0.16 -16.13
C ALA A 17 -13.95 0.98 -16.29
N ALA A 18 -13.80 1.44 -17.53
CA ALA A 18 -13.29 2.77 -17.82
C ALA A 18 -14.40 3.78 -17.52
N ALA A 19 -14.10 4.83 -16.76
CA ALA A 19 -14.91 6.05 -16.72
C ALA A 19 -14.04 7.24 -16.31
N ASP A 20 -13.85 8.12 -17.28
CA ASP A 20 -13.43 9.51 -17.16
C ASP A 20 -14.54 10.37 -16.53
N GLY A 21 -14.17 11.36 -15.71
CA GLY A 21 -15.06 12.46 -15.34
C GLY A 21 -15.57 12.48 -13.89
N GLY A 22 -14.87 13.22 -13.03
CA GLY A 22 -15.35 13.69 -11.73
C GLY A 22 -14.89 12.83 -10.55
N ALA A 23 -13.67 13.06 -10.07
CA ALA A 23 -13.19 12.46 -8.82
C ALA A 23 -14.13 12.88 -7.69
N ASP A 24 -15.03 11.98 -7.27
CA ASP A 24 -15.73 12.16 -6.03
C ASP A 24 -14.67 12.19 -4.93
N PRO A 25 -14.62 13.22 -4.05
CA PRO A 25 -13.63 13.26 -2.97
C PRO A 25 -13.78 12.09 -1.98
N LYS A 26 -14.80 11.23 -2.16
CA LYS A 26 -15.06 9.99 -1.44
C LYS A 26 -14.43 8.74 -2.11
N SER A 27 -13.73 8.83 -3.24
CA SER A 27 -12.93 7.73 -3.80
C SER A 27 -11.44 7.86 -3.47
N CYS A 28 -11.01 9.03 -2.99
CA CYS A 28 -9.62 9.33 -2.66
C CYS A 28 -9.17 8.86 -1.27
N TYR A 29 -9.96 8.07 -0.53
CA TYR A 29 -9.51 7.52 0.77
C TYR A 29 -9.07 6.06 0.67
N MET A 30 -8.00 5.74 1.39
CA MET A 30 -7.46 4.40 1.52
C MET A 30 -8.08 3.69 2.72
N GLN A 31 -8.47 2.42 2.55
CA GLN A 31 -9.03 1.57 3.60
C GLN A 31 -8.22 0.29 3.76
N LYS A 32 -8.40 -0.38 4.91
CA LYS A 32 -7.75 -1.66 5.26
C LYS A 32 -6.23 -1.63 5.04
N PHE A 33 -5.62 -0.48 5.31
CA PHE A 33 -4.19 -0.30 5.11
C PHE A 33 -3.37 -0.89 6.26
N ARG A 34 -2.11 -1.20 5.95
CA ARG A 34 -1.09 -1.56 6.92
C ARG A 34 0.07 -0.58 6.80
N LEU A 35 0.67 -0.26 7.95
CA LEU A 35 1.88 0.56 8.02
C LEU A 35 3.09 -0.37 8.09
N TYR A 36 4.09 -0.07 7.28
CA TYR A 36 5.37 -0.75 7.24
C TYR A 36 6.47 0.25 7.52
N GLU A 37 7.50 -0.18 8.24
CA GLU A 37 8.60 0.67 8.68
C GLU A 37 9.89 0.28 7.97
N THR A 38 10.60 1.30 7.47
CA THR A 38 12.01 1.22 7.06
C THR A 38 12.80 2.28 7.82
N ARG A 39 14.14 2.26 7.72
CA ARG A 39 15.02 3.24 8.38
C ARG A 39 14.63 4.69 8.08
N SER A 40 14.30 4.98 6.84
CA SER A 40 14.13 6.36 6.37
C SER A 40 12.68 6.71 6.07
N ASN A 41 11.78 5.74 5.98
CA ASN A 41 10.39 5.97 5.60
C ASN A 41 9.42 5.03 6.30
N PHE A 42 8.19 5.48 6.48
CA PHE A 42 7.04 4.60 6.64
C PHE A 42 6.31 4.45 5.32
N TYR A 43 5.77 3.25 5.08
CA TYR A 43 4.95 2.95 3.92
C TYR A 43 3.56 2.52 4.40
N MET A 44 2.50 3.22 3.95
CA MET A 44 1.12 2.77 4.15
C MET A 44 0.65 2.11 2.88
N ILE A 45 0.30 0.83 2.95
CA ILE A 45 -0.19 0.07 1.79
C ILE A 45 -1.61 -0.39 2.10
N GLY A 46 -2.56 -0.05 1.22
CA GLY A 46 -3.97 -0.40 1.40
C GLY A 46 -4.72 -0.39 0.08
N ARG A 47 -6.05 -0.40 0.16
CA ARG A 47 -6.93 -0.39 -1.01
C ARG A 47 -7.80 0.84 -1.06
N ASP A 48 -8.19 1.22 -2.26
CA ASP A 48 -9.25 2.20 -2.46
C ASP A 48 -10.63 1.61 -2.08
N LYS A 49 -11.66 2.47 -2.01
CA LYS A 49 -13.03 2.07 -1.63
C LYS A 49 -13.61 0.97 -2.54
N SER A 50 -13.32 1.03 -3.84
CA SER A 50 -13.80 0.05 -4.82
C SER A 50 -13.02 -1.25 -4.80
N ARG A 51 -11.91 -1.31 -4.04
CA ARG A 51 -10.98 -2.45 -3.95
C ARG A 51 -10.40 -2.84 -5.32
N THR A 52 -10.37 -1.89 -6.25
CA THR A 52 -9.86 -2.09 -7.60
C THR A 52 -8.36 -1.84 -7.65
N PHE A 53 -7.88 -0.89 -6.85
CA PHE A 53 -6.49 -0.47 -6.86
C PHE A 53 -5.86 -0.57 -5.48
N TRP A 54 -4.62 -1.00 -5.47
CA TRP A 54 -3.75 -0.84 -4.32
C TRP A 54 -3.16 0.57 -4.33
N ARG A 55 -3.10 1.17 -3.15
CA ARG A 55 -2.54 2.50 -2.92
C ARG A 55 -1.38 2.42 -1.95
N VAL A 56 -0.34 3.18 -2.24
CA VAL A 56 0.88 3.25 -1.43
C VAL A 56 1.15 4.70 -1.09
N LEU A 57 1.24 5.01 0.21
CA LEU A 57 1.74 6.30 0.67
C LEU A 57 3.12 6.11 1.31
N LYS A 58 4.01 7.05 1.04
CA LYS A 58 5.35 7.12 1.62
C LYS A 58 5.42 8.31 2.56
N ILE A 59 5.89 8.08 3.78
CA ILE A 59 6.08 9.09 4.81
C ILE A 59 7.56 9.16 5.16
N ASN A 60 8.19 10.32 4.99
CA ASN A 60 9.60 10.47 5.33
C ASN A 60 9.78 10.52 6.85
N ARG A 61 10.75 9.75 7.37
CA ARG A 61 11.10 9.71 8.80
C ARG A 61 12.33 10.56 9.16
N LEU A 62 13.09 10.97 8.15
CA LEU A 62 14.36 11.66 8.36
C LEU A 62 14.17 13.14 8.66
N GLU A 63 13.00 13.70 8.38
CA GLU A 63 12.69 15.11 8.62
C GLU A 63 11.78 15.24 9.85
N PRO A 64 12.32 15.49 11.06
CA PRO A 64 11.54 15.53 12.29
C PRO A 64 10.68 16.79 12.40
N SER A 65 11.01 17.83 11.65
CA SER A 65 10.34 19.14 11.71
C SER A 65 9.19 19.29 10.70
N GLU A 66 9.13 18.42 9.69
CA GLU A 66 8.12 18.50 8.63
C GLU A 66 7.65 17.11 8.21
N LEU A 67 6.34 16.89 8.33
CA LEU A 67 5.70 15.66 7.91
C LEU A 67 5.55 15.63 6.38
N ASN A 68 6.47 14.94 5.72
CA ASN A 68 6.45 14.76 4.27
C ASN A 68 5.72 13.47 3.91
N ILE A 69 4.52 13.58 3.32
CA ILE A 69 3.72 12.46 2.83
C ILE A 69 3.58 12.57 1.32
N THR A 70 3.87 11.48 0.60
CA THR A 70 3.74 11.42 -0.86
C THR A 70 2.95 10.18 -1.24
N GLU A 71 1.98 10.35 -2.12
CA GLU A 71 1.28 9.23 -2.75
C GLU A 71 2.07 8.70 -3.95
N ASP A 72 2.19 7.38 -4.03
CA ASP A 72 2.69 6.73 -5.24
C ASP A 72 1.56 6.63 -6.28
N SER A 73 1.75 7.27 -7.43
CA SER A 73 0.79 7.23 -8.55
C SER A 73 0.80 5.89 -9.30
N THR A 74 1.73 4.99 -8.97
CA THR A 74 1.84 3.67 -9.61
C THR A 74 0.64 2.80 -9.24
N VAL A 75 -0.04 2.27 -10.25
CA VAL A 75 -1.10 1.28 -10.04
C VAL A 75 -0.45 -0.07 -9.79
N TYR A 76 -0.46 -0.52 -8.54
CA TYR A 76 0.09 -1.81 -8.17
C TYR A 76 -0.93 -2.94 -8.34
N SER A 77 -0.52 -4.02 -8.98
CA SER A 77 -1.19 -5.32 -8.89
C SER A 77 -0.95 -5.98 -7.52
N GLU A 78 -1.71 -7.03 -7.22
CA GLU A 78 -1.51 -7.79 -5.98
C GLU A 78 -0.10 -8.36 -5.86
N VAL A 79 0.46 -8.87 -6.96
CA VAL A 79 1.82 -9.44 -7.00
C VAL A 79 2.87 -8.37 -6.72
N GLU A 80 2.75 -7.20 -7.36
CA GLU A 80 3.69 -6.10 -7.15
C GLU A 80 3.60 -5.55 -5.73
N CYS A 81 2.40 -5.51 -5.12
CA CYS A 81 2.26 -5.19 -3.70
C CYS A 81 2.94 -6.21 -2.79
N CYS A 82 2.81 -7.51 -3.08
CA CYS A 82 3.52 -8.55 -2.33
C CYS A 82 5.04 -8.38 -2.44
N ASP A 83 5.54 -8.08 -3.64
CA ASP A 83 6.97 -7.80 -3.86
C ASP A 83 7.43 -6.53 -3.15
N LEU A 84 6.61 -5.47 -3.14
CA LEU A 84 6.90 -4.23 -2.42
C LEU A 84 7.05 -4.50 -0.91
N VAL A 85 6.09 -5.23 -0.32
CA VAL A 85 6.15 -5.60 1.10
C VAL A 85 7.38 -6.46 1.39
N ARG A 86 7.72 -7.39 0.50
CA ARG A 86 8.92 -8.23 0.64
C ARG A 86 10.19 -7.37 0.64
N ARG A 87 10.33 -6.43 -0.29
CA ARG A 87 11.48 -5.52 -0.34
C ARG A 87 11.61 -4.68 0.91
N ILE A 88 10.50 -4.11 1.39
CA ILE A 88 10.48 -3.36 2.66
C ILE A 88 10.92 -4.24 3.83
N HIS A 89 10.50 -5.51 3.85
CA HIS A 89 10.90 -6.46 4.87
C HIS A 89 12.40 -6.82 4.81
N GLU A 90 12.95 -7.00 3.60
CA GLU A 90 14.37 -7.26 3.40
C GLU A 90 15.23 -6.06 3.82
N GLU A 91 14.80 -4.84 3.47
CA GLU A 91 15.48 -3.61 3.86
C GLU A 91 15.52 -3.41 5.38
N THR A 92 14.45 -3.75 6.10
CA THR A 92 14.46 -3.67 7.58
C THR A 92 15.29 -4.81 8.19
N SER A 93 15.25 -6.00 7.60
CA SER A 93 15.91 -7.19 8.18
C SER A 93 17.43 -7.21 7.95
N GLN A 94 17.95 -6.56 6.90
CA GLN A 94 19.41 -6.45 6.65
C GLN A 94 20.14 -5.50 7.61
N GLN A 95 19.41 -4.74 8.44
CA GLN A 95 20.00 -3.79 9.38
C GLN A 95 20.10 -4.32 10.82
N GLY A 96 19.76 -5.59 11.06
CA GLY A 96 19.88 -6.28 12.35
C GLY A 96 21.02 -7.29 12.38
N ALA A 97 22.26 -6.84 12.19
CA ALA A 97 23.49 -7.60 12.50
C ALA A 97 24.59 -6.64 12.99
#